data_AF-A0AAJ2H1Y0-F1
#
_entry.id   AF-A0AAJ2H1Y0-F1
#
_cell.length_a   1.000
_cell.length_b   1.000
_cell.length_c   1.000
_cell.angle_alpha   90.00
_cell.angle_beta   90.00
_cell.angle_gamma   90.00
#
_symmetry.space_group_name_H-M   'P 1'
#
loop_
_entity.id
_entity.type
_entity.pdbx_description
1 polymer ?
#
loop_
_entity_poly.entity_id
_entity_poly.type
_entity_poly.pdbx_seq_one_letter_code
_entity_poly.pdbx_strand_id
1 'polypeptide(L)'
;MTNLHLQEAKNFSLKTTLLAAMISLAGCGGGGSDGYYGGTTPENPTTGGSPETPAINGVNISAIELIDVNNAATQVVTASGANAKVKVTDALGKGISGALVTFSGSGVAFGTSNGAVLTNADGEASISIKPLNLT
;
A
#
# COMPACT_ATOMS: atom_id res chain seq x y z
N MET A 1 44.49 5.85 -53.84
CA MET A 1 45.37 6.60 -52.92
C MET A 1 45.27 8.06 -53.29
N THR A 2 44.50 8.85 -52.53
CA THR A 2 44.48 10.31 -52.67
C THR A 2 44.50 10.91 -51.27
N ASN A 3 45.69 11.39 -50.90
CA ASN A 3 45.93 12.20 -49.72
C ASN A 3 45.44 13.63 -49.97
N LEU A 4 44.63 14.10 -49.02
CA LEU A 4 44.86 15.28 -48.17
C LEU A 4 45.06 16.69 -48.78
N HIS A 5 44.39 17.63 -48.08
CA HIS A 5 44.45 19.10 -48.10
C HIS A 5 43.54 19.74 -49.16
N LEU A 6 42.59 20.60 -48.81
CA LEU A 6 42.68 21.88 -48.09
C LEU A 6 41.18 22.34 -47.95
N GLN A 7 40.67 23.13 -47.01
CA GLN A 7 41.20 24.16 -46.16
C GLN A 7 40.35 24.28 -44.89
N GLU A 8 41.03 24.66 -43.81
CA GLU A 8 40.48 25.40 -42.69
C GLU A 8 39.73 26.65 -43.18
N ALA A 9 38.47 26.83 -42.78
CA ALA A 9 37.88 28.15 -42.74
C ALA A 9 36.76 28.23 -41.69
N LYS A 10 37.17 28.81 -40.56
CA LYS A 10 36.50 29.96 -39.96
C LYS A 10 35.25 29.66 -39.14
N ASN A 11 35.47 29.68 -37.83
CA ASN A 11 34.54 30.12 -36.78
C ASN A 11 33.31 30.85 -37.32
N PHE A 12 32.18 30.16 -37.35
CA PHE A 12 30.88 30.81 -37.37
C PHE A 12 30.07 30.31 -36.18
N SER A 13 30.09 31.16 -35.15
CA SER A 13 29.32 31.06 -33.93
C SER A 13 27.84 30.81 -34.20
N LEU A 14 27.27 29.98 -33.32
CA LEU A 14 25.89 30.02 -32.84
C LEU A 14 24.77 29.96 -33.89
N LYS A 15 24.03 28.85 -33.84
CA LYS A 15 22.59 28.87 -33.52
C LYS A 15 22.18 27.45 -33.12
N THR A 16 22.01 27.27 -31.82
CA THR A 16 21.47 26.07 -31.19
C THR A 16 20.06 25.80 -31.73
N THR A 17 19.89 24.74 -32.52
CA THR A 17 18.56 24.22 -32.86
C THR A 17 17.95 23.62 -31.60
N LEU A 18 16.97 24.34 -31.09
CA LEU A 18 16.17 24.09 -29.90
C LEU A 18 15.47 22.72 -30.00
N LEU A 19 15.92 21.75 -29.20
CA LEU A 19 15.26 20.44 -29.06
C LEU A 19 14.06 20.61 -28.12
N ALA A 20 12.88 20.88 -28.67
CA ALA A 20 11.63 20.96 -27.92
C ALA A 20 11.04 19.55 -27.71
N ALA A 21 11.49 18.85 -26.67
CA ALA A 21 10.82 17.66 -26.16
C ALA A 21 9.87 18.08 -25.02
N MET A 22 8.59 18.28 -25.35
CA MET A 22 7.54 18.51 -24.36
C MET A 22 7.17 17.18 -23.71
N ILE A 23 7.83 16.86 -22.60
CA ILE A 23 7.35 15.87 -21.65
C ILE A 23 6.37 16.61 -20.73
N SER A 24 5.08 16.35 -20.91
CA SER A 24 4.04 16.79 -19.98
C SER A 24 4.16 15.99 -18.68
N LEU A 25 5.17 16.31 -17.87
CA LEU A 25 5.21 15.94 -16.48
C LEU A 25 4.32 16.93 -15.72
N ALA A 26 3.03 16.63 -15.62
CA ALA A 26 2.21 17.20 -14.56
C ALA A 26 2.66 16.57 -13.24
N GLY A 27 3.80 17.03 -12.76
CA GLY A 27 4.46 16.59 -11.55
C GLY A 27 4.69 17.78 -10.64
N CYS A 28 4.10 17.66 -9.45
CA CYS A 28 4.55 18.18 -8.17
C CYS A 28 4.62 19.70 -8.00
N GLY A 29 3.74 20.18 -7.12
CA GLY A 29 3.58 21.58 -6.73
C GLY A 29 4.85 22.23 -6.20
N GLY A 30 5.03 23.47 -6.60
CA GLY A 30 5.91 24.43 -5.95
C GLY A 30 5.16 25.23 -4.89
N GLY A 31 5.95 25.81 -3.98
CA GLY A 31 5.56 26.79 -2.98
C GLY A 31 5.43 26.15 -1.60
N GLY A 32 6.13 26.58 -0.57
CA GLY A 32 6.98 27.73 -0.34
C GLY A 32 7.27 27.70 1.16
N SER A 33 8.50 27.99 1.54
CA SER A 33 8.92 28.17 2.92
C SER A 33 8.03 29.18 3.64
N ASP A 34 7.65 28.92 4.90
CA ASP A 34 7.72 29.93 5.95
C ASP A 34 7.55 29.34 7.36
N GLY A 35 8.49 29.69 8.23
CA GLY A 35 8.19 30.10 9.60
C GLY A 35 7.79 29.03 10.61
N TYR A 36 8.78 28.32 11.13
CA TYR A 36 8.76 27.74 12.47
C TYR A 36 8.85 28.89 13.50
N TYR A 37 7.83 29.00 14.37
CA TYR A 37 7.63 29.94 15.50
C TYR A 37 6.97 31.31 15.25
N GLY A 38 5.94 31.58 16.07
CA GLY A 38 5.61 32.92 16.58
C GLY A 38 4.21 33.39 16.22
N GLY A 39 3.34 33.50 17.22
CA GLY A 39 1.91 33.76 17.05
C GLY A 39 1.52 35.21 16.78
N THR A 40 0.32 35.37 16.21
CA THR A 40 -0.85 36.12 16.72
C THR A 40 -2.03 35.87 15.76
N THR A 41 -3.18 35.47 16.30
CA THR A 41 -4.48 35.26 15.63
C THR A 41 -5.07 36.56 15.01
N PRO A 42 -6.19 36.54 14.26
CA PRO A 42 -6.94 35.42 13.63
C PRO A 42 -7.36 35.69 12.16
N GLU A 43 -7.39 34.70 11.27
CA GLU A 43 -8.23 34.76 10.07
C GLU A 43 -8.47 33.35 9.49
N ASN A 44 -9.74 32.94 9.50
CA ASN A 44 -10.26 31.72 8.89
C ASN A 44 -10.70 32.04 7.46
N PRO A 45 -10.28 31.24 6.47
CA PRO A 45 -11.28 30.41 5.81
C PRO A 45 -10.82 28.96 5.70
N THR A 46 -11.47 28.12 6.49
CA THR A 46 -11.74 26.70 6.31
C THR A 46 -11.83 26.30 4.83
N THR A 47 -10.84 25.57 4.34
CA THR A 47 -11.01 24.43 3.41
C THR A 47 -9.79 23.51 3.58
N GLY A 48 -9.68 22.92 4.77
CA GLY A 48 -8.82 21.77 5.00
C GLY A 48 -9.63 20.52 4.73
N GLY A 49 -9.54 19.97 3.52
CA GLY A 49 -9.91 18.58 3.30
C GLY A 49 -8.91 17.73 4.07
N SER A 50 -9.25 17.34 5.30
CA SER A 50 -8.59 16.19 5.94
C SER A 50 -8.56 15.05 4.92
N PRO A 51 -7.52 14.20 4.88
CA PRO A 51 -7.64 12.92 4.20
C PRO A 51 -8.83 12.22 4.83
N GLU A 52 -9.96 12.22 4.12
CA GLU A 52 -11.19 11.59 4.58
C GLU A 52 -10.84 10.12 4.76
N THR A 53 -10.69 9.70 6.02
CA THR A 53 -10.76 8.29 6.33
C THR A 53 -12.18 7.91 5.92
N PRO A 54 -12.38 7.06 4.89
CA PRO A 54 -13.72 6.74 4.43
C PRO A 54 -14.52 6.29 5.64
N ALA A 55 -15.64 6.96 5.92
CA ALA A 55 -16.54 6.51 6.97
C ALA A 55 -17.07 5.13 6.57
N ILE A 56 -16.50 4.07 7.14
CA ILE A 56 -16.95 2.69 6.96
C ILE A 56 -18.28 2.52 7.70
N ASN A 57 -19.36 2.97 7.07
CA ASN A 57 -20.71 2.70 7.54
C ASN A 57 -21.01 1.22 7.27
N GLY A 58 -20.72 0.38 8.25
CA GLY A 58 -20.89 -1.07 8.21
C GLY A 58 -19.59 -1.81 7.91
N VAL A 59 -19.18 -2.67 8.84
CA VAL A 59 -18.06 -3.60 8.69
C VAL A 59 -18.63 -5.01 8.65
N ASN A 60 -18.32 -5.75 7.59
CA ASN A 60 -18.69 -7.14 7.42
C ASN A 60 -17.43 -8.01 7.56
N ILE A 61 -17.52 -9.11 8.29
CA ILE A 61 -16.45 -10.09 8.45
C ILE A 61 -16.98 -11.43 7.98
N SER A 62 -16.29 -12.08 7.05
CA SER A 62 -16.66 -13.41 6.58
C SER A 62 -16.55 -14.46 7.69
N ALA A 63 -17.14 -15.63 7.46
CA ALA A 63 -16.77 -16.82 8.21
C ALA A 63 -15.26 -17.11 8.05
N ILE A 64 -14.71 -17.85 9.01
CA ILE A 64 -13.33 -18.33 8.94
C ILE A 64 -13.26 -19.45 7.90
N GLU A 65 -12.35 -19.32 6.95
CA GLU A 65 -11.94 -20.39 6.05
C GLU A 65 -10.62 -20.96 6.54
N LEU A 66 -10.53 -22.29 6.66
CA LEU A 66 -9.26 -22.95 6.96
C LEU A 66 -8.63 -23.43 5.65
N ILE A 67 -7.39 -23.04 5.42
CA ILE A 67 -6.60 -23.39 4.25
C ILE A 67 -5.44 -24.28 4.69
N ASP A 68 -5.34 -25.50 4.16
CA ASP A 68 -4.24 -26.40 4.48
C ASP A 68 -2.92 -25.98 3.81
N VAL A 69 -1.86 -26.76 4.05
CA VAL A 69 -0.53 -26.51 3.46
C VAL A 69 -0.46 -26.68 1.94
N ASN A 70 -1.50 -27.26 1.33
CA ASN A 70 -1.64 -27.44 -0.11
C ASN A 70 -2.55 -26.37 -0.75
N ASN A 71 -2.90 -25.32 0.00
CA ASN A 71 -3.81 -24.27 -0.40
C ASN A 71 -5.26 -24.75 -0.67
N ALA A 72 -5.67 -25.87 -0.05
CA ALA A 72 -7.03 -26.38 -0.15
C ALA A 72 -7.87 -26.00 1.08
N ALA A 73 -9.14 -25.67 0.84
CA ALA A 73 -10.10 -25.48 1.93
C ALA A 73 -10.28 -26.79 2.71
N THR A 74 -10.23 -26.69 4.03
CA THR A 74 -10.34 -27.84 4.94
C THR A 74 -11.22 -27.51 6.14
N GLN A 75 -11.58 -28.53 6.92
CA GLN A 75 -12.25 -28.37 8.21
C GLN A 75 -11.42 -28.93 9.37
N VAL A 76 -10.20 -29.42 9.07
CA VAL A 76 -9.33 -30.07 10.05
C VAL A 76 -7.96 -29.40 10.02
N VAL A 77 -7.46 -29.05 11.20
CA VAL A 77 -6.08 -28.59 11.38
C VAL A 77 -5.24 -29.82 11.72
N THR A 78 -4.37 -30.23 10.80
CA THR A 78 -3.47 -31.36 11.01
C THR A 78 -2.17 -30.92 11.71
N ALA A 79 -1.28 -31.88 11.98
CA ALA A 79 0.04 -31.59 12.54
C ALA A 79 0.88 -30.62 11.69
N SER A 80 0.61 -30.55 10.38
CA SER A 80 1.25 -29.61 9.45
C SER A 80 0.79 -28.16 9.64
N GLY A 81 -0.30 -27.95 10.39
CA GLY A 81 -0.94 -26.65 10.55
C GLY A 81 -1.87 -26.30 9.38
N ALA A 82 -2.44 -25.11 9.46
CA ALA A 82 -3.31 -24.51 8.45
C ALA A 82 -3.22 -22.98 8.56
N ASN A 83 -3.83 -22.26 7.63
CA ASN A 83 -4.09 -20.83 7.75
C ASN A 83 -5.58 -20.60 7.99
N ALA A 84 -5.92 -19.86 9.05
CA ALA A 84 -7.25 -19.31 9.22
C ALA A 84 -7.34 -17.99 8.47
N LYS A 85 -8.29 -17.86 7.54
CA LYS A 85 -8.48 -16.71 6.69
C LYS A 85 -9.87 -16.11 6.90
N VAL A 86 -9.96 -14.79 6.94
CA VAL A 86 -11.22 -14.03 6.89
C VAL A 86 -11.10 -12.89 5.90
N LYS A 87 -12.24 -12.41 5.42
CA LYS A 87 -12.36 -11.21 4.61
C LYS A 87 -13.15 -10.14 5.36
N VAL A 88 -12.58 -8.95 5.46
CA VAL A 88 -13.17 -7.78 6.09
C VAL A 88 -13.52 -6.77 5.01
N THR A 89 -14.80 -6.42 4.90
CA THR A 89 -15.29 -5.49 3.90
C THR A 89 -16.16 -4.39 4.51
N ASP A 90 -16.33 -3.30 3.77
CA ASP A 90 -17.36 -2.31 4.06
C ASP A 90 -18.76 -2.84 3.69
N ALA A 91 -19.79 -2.01 3.87
CA ALA A 91 -21.17 -2.32 3.50
C ALA A 91 -21.39 -2.50 1.98
N LEU A 92 -20.47 -2.04 1.14
CA LEU A 92 -20.51 -2.20 -0.32
C LEU A 92 -19.75 -3.44 -0.79
N GLY A 93 -19.14 -4.19 0.13
CA GLY A 93 -18.35 -5.38 -0.18
C GLY A 93 -16.91 -5.08 -0.61
N LYS A 94 -16.45 -3.83 -0.48
CA LYS A 94 -15.06 -3.46 -0.77
C LYS A 94 -14.17 -3.83 0.42
N GLY A 95 -13.02 -4.45 0.13
CA GLY A 95 -12.03 -4.81 1.14
C GLY A 95 -11.55 -3.60 1.93
N ILE A 96 -11.53 -3.73 3.26
CA ILE A 96 -10.95 -2.71 4.14
C ILE A 96 -9.49 -3.09 4.35
N SER A 97 -8.56 -2.27 3.87
CA SER A 97 -7.12 -2.48 4.07
C SER A 97 -6.65 -1.91 5.40
N GLY A 98 -5.70 -2.60 6.04
CA GLY A 98 -5.09 -2.15 7.30
C GLY A 98 -6.01 -2.29 8.52
N ALA A 99 -7.11 -3.05 8.42
CA ALA A 99 -7.94 -3.37 9.58
C ALA A 99 -7.20 -4.38 10.47
N LEU A 100 -7.17 -4.11 11.78
CA LEU A 100 -6.63 -5.05 12.76
C LEU A 100 -7.63 -6.16 13.03
N VAL A 101 -7.28 -7.40 12.68
CA VAL A 101 -8.10 -8.59 12.92
C VAL A 101 -7.41 -9.41 14.00
N THR A 102 -8.14 -9.66 15.09
CA THR A 102 -7.67 -10.52 16.19
C THR A 102 -8.38 -11.87 16.10
N PHE A 103 -7.59 -12.94 15.99
CA PHE A 103 -8.07 -14.31 16.03
C PHE A 103 -7.99 -14.83 17.46
N SER A 104 -9.02 -15.57 17.86
CA SER A 104 -9.10 -16.20 19.18
C SER A 104 -9.65 -17.61 19.04
N GLY A 105 -9.18 -18.52 19.88
CA GLY A 105 -9.58 -19.92 19.86
C GLY A 105 -8.76 -20.73 20.86
N SER A 106 -9.20 -21.95 21.12
CA SER A 106 -8.51 -22.92 21.97
C SER A 106 -8.01 -24.10 21.16
N GLY A 107 -7.07 -24.88 21.71
CA GLY A 107 -6.52 -26.08 21.07
C GLY A 107 -5.53 -25.81 19.93
N VAL A 108 -5.30 -24.54 19.57
CA VAL A 108 -4.33 -24.13 18.54
C VAL A 108 -3.41 -23.03 19.05
N ALA A 109 -2.18 -23.01 18.54
CA ALA A 109 -1.25 -21.90 18.62
C ALA A 109 -1.38 -21.03 17.37
N PHE A 110 -1.35 -19.72 17.55
CA PHE A 110 -1.38 -18.72 16.48
C PHE A 110 0.03 -18.35 16.03
N GLY A 111 0.19 -18.01 14.74
CA GLY A 111 1.47 -17.59 14.15
C GLY A 111 2.02 -16.29 14.72
N THR A 112 1.17 -15.46 15.30
CA THR A 112 1.53 -14.22 16.00
C THR A 112 1.25 -14.35 17.49
N SER A 113 2.13 -13.83 18.34
CA SER A 113 2.01 -13.93 19.81
C SER A 113 0.74 -13.29 20.37
N ASN A 114 0.21 -12.25 19.72
CA ASN A 114 -1.03 -11.55 20.08
C ASN A 114 -2.26 -12.02 19.27
N GLY A 115 -2.11 -13.04 18.42
CA GLY A 115 -3.18 -13.54 17.55
C GLY A 115 -3.71 -12.51 16.54
N ALA A 116 -3.00 -11.41 16.25
CA ALA A 116 -3.51 -10.33 15.44
C ALA A 116 -2.70 -10.08 14.15
N VAL A 117 -3.39 -9.80 13.06
CA VAL A 117 -2.82 -9.46 11.74
C VAL A 117 -3.59 -8.30 11.12
N LEU A 118 -2.95 -7.60 10.18
CA LEU A 118 -3.60 -6.56 9.38
C LEU A 118 -4.16 -7.16 8.09
N THR A 119 -5.30 -6.64 7.63
CA THR A 119 -5.85 -6.99 6.32
C THR A 119 -5.04 -6.39 5.17
N ASN A 120 -4.92 -7.13 4.07
CA ASN A 120 -4.32 -6.65 2.82
C ASN A 120 -5.27 -5.70 2.04
N ALA A 121 -4.91 -5.32 0.81
CA ALA A 121 -5.72 -4.41 -0.02
C ALA A 121 -7.11 -4.98 -0.38
N ASP A 122 -7.25 -6.30 -0.45
CA ASP A 122 -8.51 -6.99 -0.73
C ASP A 122 -9.36 -7.22 0.53
N GLY A 123 -8.89 -6.76 1.69
CA GLY A 123 -9.54 -6.96 2.99
C GLY A 123 -9.28 -8.33 3.61
N GLU A 124 -8.30 -9.08 3.12
CA GLU A 124 -8.03 -10.43 3.62
C GLU A 124 -7.04 -10.39 4.79
N ALA A 125 -7.42 -11.02 5.89
CA ALA A 125 -6.56 -11.31 7.03
C ALA A 125 -6.34 -12.82 7.10
N SER A 126 -5.08 -13.23 7.23
CA SER A 126 -4.71 -14.65 7.34
C SER A 126 -3.69 -14.85 8.45
N ILE A 127 -3.91 -15.87 9.28
CA ILE A 127 -3.02 -16.24 10.36
C ILE A 127 -2.73 -17.75 10.30
N SER A 128 -1.47 -18.12 10.42
CA SER A 128 -1.11 -19.53 10.55
C SER A 128 -1.55 -20.06 11.91
N ILE A 129 -2.07 -21.28 11.95
CA ILE A 129 -2.47 -21.99 13.15
C ILE A 129 -1.88 -23.40 13.16
N LYS A 130 -1.55 -23.90 14.35
CA LYS A 130 -1.09 -25.27 14.56
C LYS A 130 -1.72 -25.86 15.83
N PRO A 131 -2.08 -27.15 15.88
CA PRO A 131 -2.63 -27.73 17.11
C PRO A 131 -1.61 -27.63 18.25
N LEU A 132 -2.08 -27.35 19.47
CA LEU A 132 -1.22 -27.33 20.66
C LEU A 132 -0.75 -28.74 21.04
N ASN A 133 -1.59 -29.74 20.78
CA ASN A 133 -1.30 -31.14 21.03
C ASN A 133 -1.48 -31.93 19.73
N LEU A 134 -0.51 -32.78 19.43
CA LEU A 134 -0.57 -33.74 18.33
C LEU A 134 -0.91 -35.09 18.95
N THR A 135 -2.19 -35.32 19.23
CA THR A 135 -2.70 -36.64 19.63
C THR A 135 -3.04 -37.47 18.42
#